data_AF-A0A937YL81-F1
#
_entry.id   AF-A0A937YL81-F1
#
_cell.length_a   1.000
_cell.length_b   1.000
_cell.length_c   1.000
_cell.angle_alpha   90.00
_cell.angle_beta   90.00
_cell.angle_gamma   90.00
#
_symmetry.space_group_name_H-M   'P 1'
#
loop_
_entity.id
_entity.type
_entity.pdbx_description
1 polymer ?
#
loop_
_entity_poly.entity_id
_entity_poly.type
_entity_poly.pdbx_seq_one_letter_code
_entity_poly.pdbx_strand_id
1 'polypeptide(L)'
;MSSCPGLFPAWRALGAETLRVAETEGVTALGFNGFDPVAFGPGASEAAARASVAAMVAFNRPNPQSHSGIWRDLAVRKRRTAVDAQMKIFADIGDRHCIPCSATRPLLEPDR
;
A
#
# COMPACT_ATOMS: atom_id res chain seq x y z
N MET A 1 -15.96 3.30 5.88
CA MET A 1 -14.99 3.81 4.88
C MET A 1 -15.42 3.36 3.50
N SER A 2 -15.80 4.28 2.60
CA SER A 2 -15.91 3.98 1.16
C SER A 2 -14.53 4.17 0.54
N SER A 3 -14.06 3.23 -0.30
CA SER A 3 -12.82 3.43 -1.06
C SER A 3 -13.01 4.60 -2.03
N CYS A 4 -12.02 5.48 -2.16
CA CYS A 4 -11.97 6.50 -3.20
C CYS A 4 -11.55 5.83 -4.52
N PRO A 5 -12.45 5.61 -5.50
CA PRO A 5 -12.15 4.76 -6.65
C PRO A 5 -11.00 5.28 -7.52
N GLY A 6 -10.80 6.61 -7.53
CA GLY A 6 -9.73 7.26 -8.29
C GLY A 6 -8.32 6.95 -7.80
N LEU A 7 -8.15 6.49 -6.56
CA LEU A 7 -6.83 6.14 -6.00
C LEU A 7 -6.41 4.70 -6.29
N PHE A 8 -7.29 3.87 -6.87
CA PHE A 8 -7.00 2.48 -7.13
C PHE A 8 -5.71 2.25 -7.95
N PRO A 9 -5.41 3.01 -9.02
CA PRO A 9 -4.16 2.83 -9.76
C PRO A 9 -2.92 3.00 -8.87
N ALA A 10 -2.94 3.98 -7.97
CA ALA A 10 -1.84 4.23 -7.04
C ALA A 10 -1.70 3.08 -6.03
N TRP A 11 -2.80 2.60 -5.44
CA TRP A 11 -2.76 1.47 -4.50
C TRP A 11 -2.24 0.20 -5.15
N ARG A 12 -2.67 -0.09 -6.38
CA ARG A 12 -2.21 -1.27 -7.13
C ARG A 12 -0.70 -1.18 -7.42
N ALA A 13 -0.22 -0.02 -7.85
CA ALA A 13 1.20 0.19 -8.13
C ALA A 13 2.06 0.05 -6.86
N LEU A 14 1.66 0.67 -5.75
CA LEU A 14 2.35 0.55 -4.47
C LEU A 14 2.40 -0.89 -3.94
N GLY A 15 1.28 -1.62 -4.04
CA GLY A 15 1.23 -3.04 -3.68
C GLY A 15 2.19 -3.88 -4.53
N ALA A 16 2.18 -3.69 -5.85
CA ALA A 16 3.05 -4.42 -6.75
C ALA A 16 4.54 -4.15 -6.50
N GLU A 17 4.93 -2.90 -6.28
CA GLU A 17 6.32 -2.54 -5.94
C GLU A 17 6.76 -3.16 -4.62
N THR A 18 5.93 -3.05 -3.58
CA THR A 18 6.21 -3.58 -2.24
C THR A 18 6.40 -5.09 -2.27
N LEU A 19 5.53 -5.81 -2.98
CA LEU A 19 5.60 -7.27 -3.06
C LEU A 19 6.78 -7.76 -3.89
N ARG A 20 7.13 -7.06 -4.98
CA ARG A 20 8.33 -7.38 -5.76
C ARG A 20 9.62 -7.18 -4.95
N VAL A 21 9.66 -6.12 -4.13
CA VAL A 21 10.76 -5.89 -3.19
C VAL A 21 10.83 -7.03 -2.15
N ALA A 22 9.69 -7.40 -1.55
CA ALA A 22 9.64 -8.49 -0.56
C ALA A 22 10.09 -9.83 -1.16
N GLU A 23 9.59 -10.19 -2.34
CA GLU A 23 9.97 -11.41 -3.05
C GLU A 23 11.48 -11.48 -3.32
N THR A 24 12.08 -10.36 -3.73
CA THR A 24 13.52 -10.28 -4.03
C THR A 24 14.40 -10.45 -2.78
N GLU A 25 13.91 -10.00 -1.62
CA GLU A 25 14.55 -10.25 -0.32
C GLU A 25 14.23 -11.65 0.25
N GLY A 26 13.55 -12.52 -0.51
CA GLY A 26 13.16 -13.86 -0.05
C GLY A 26 12.05 -13.85 1.01
N VAL A 27 11.30 -12.76 1.13
CA VAL A 27 10.21 -12.59 2.09
C VAL A 27 8.87 -12.93 1.45
N THR A 28 8.22 -13.96 1.98
CA THR A 28 6.86 -14.34 1.56
C THR A 28 5.82 -13.45 2.25
N ALA A 29 5.14 -12.61 1.47
CA ALA A 29 4.02 -11.81 1.97
C ALA A 29 2.80 -12.70 2.29
N LEU A 30 2.18 -12.45 3.45
CA LEU A 30 0.96 -13.15 3.87
C LEU A 30 -0.27 -12.27 3.65
N GLY A 31 -1.37 -12.91 3.23
CA GLY A 31 -2.67 -12.24 3.14
C GLY A 31 -3.26 -11.98 4.52
N PHE A 32 -4.04 -10.90 4.63
CA PHE A 32 -4.65 -10.49 5.89
C PHE A 32 -5.83 -9.54 5.66
N ASN A 33 -6.95 -9.73 6.38
CA ASN A 33 -8.09 -8.81 6.38
C ASN A 33 -8.59 -8.41 4.97
N GLY A 34 -8.60 -9.36 4.03
CA GLY A 34 -9.00 -9.14 2.63
C GLY A 34 -7.86 -8.72 1.68
N PHE A 35 -6.68 -8.38 2.20
CA PHE A 35 -5.48 -8.23 1.38
C PHE A 35 -5.03 -9.60 0.88
N ASP A 36 -4.91 -9.74 -0.44
CA ASP A 36 -4.36 -10.91 -1.12
C ASP A 36 -3.09 -10.50 -1.87
N PRO A 37 -1.89 -10.92 -1.41
CA PRO A 37 -0.63 -10.59 -2.07
C PRO A 37 -0.58 -11.04 -3.52
N VAL A 38 -1.18 -12.19 -3.86
CA VAL A 38 -1.15 -12.73 -5.22
C VAL A 38 -1.90 -11.80 -6.18
N ALA A 39 -2.94 -11.11 -5.71
CA ALA A 39 -3.73 -10.17 -6.50
C ALA A 39 -2.95 -8.91 -6.95
N PHE A 40 -1.77 -8.66 -6.38
CA PHE A 40 -0.89 -7.54 -6.74
C PHE A 40 0.45 -7.99 -7.32
N GLY A 41 0.69 -9.30 -7.41
CA GLY A 41 1.93 -9.87 -7.92
C GLY A 41 2.06 -9.81 -9.46
N PRO A 42 3.20 -10.27 -10.00
CA PRO A 42 3.43 -10.37 -11.43
C PRO A 42 2.32 -11.17 -12.15
N GLY A 43 1.79 -10.63 -13.25
CA GLY A 43 0.73 -11.28 -14.03
C GLY A 43 -0.69 -11.18 -13.44
N ALA A 44 -0.85 -10.57 -12.25
CA ALA A 44 -2.17 -10.39 -11.65
C ALA A 44 -3.05 -9.43 -12.46
N SER A 45 -4.30 -9.81 -12.66
CA SER A 45 -5.28 -8.98 -13.37
C SER A 45 -5.70 -7.78 -12.52
N GLU A 46 -6.14 -6.72 -13.18
CA GLU A 46 -6.73 -5.57 -12.47
C GLU A 46 -7.95 -5.97 -11.65
N ALA A 47 -8.77 -6.89 -12.18
CA ALA A 47 -9.95 -7.39 -11.52
C ALA A 47 -9.63 -8.09 -10.20
N ALA A 48 -8.54 -8.88 -10.15
CA ALA A 48 -8.08 -9.53 -8.92
C ALA A 48 -7.69 -8.49 -7.85
N ALA A 49 -6.86 -7.49 -8.22
CA ALA A 49 -6.50 -6.41 -7.31
C ALA A 49 -7.72 -5.64 -6.79
N ARG A 50 -8.69 -5.34 -7.67
CA ARG A 50 -9.96 -4.68 -7.27
C ARG A 50 -10.78 -5.55 -6.32
N ALA A 51 -10.84 -6.85 -6.55
CA ALA A 51 -11.54 -7.79 -5.67
C ALA A 51 -10.90 -7.83 -4.28
N SER A 52 -9.56 -7.86 -4.19
CA SER A 52 -8.86 -7.78 -2.89
C SER A 52 -9.11 -6.43 -2.20
N VAL A 53 -9.07 -5.31 -2.92
CA VAL A 53 -9.43 -4.00 -2.33
C VAL A 53 -10.88 -3.97 -1.83
N ALA A 54 -11.81 -4.55 -2.58
CA ALA A 54 -13.20 -4.65 -2.16
C ALA A 54 -13.35 -5.52 -0.91
N ALA A 55 -12.61 -6.62 -0.80
CA ALA A 55 -12.57 -7.48 0.38
C ALA A 55 -12.01 -6.73 1.61
N MET A 56 -10.95 -5.94 1.45
CA MET A 56 -10.44 -5.07 2.53
C MET A 56 -11.48 -4.05 2.99
N VAL A 57 -12.23 -3.44 2.05
CA VAL A 57 -13.32 -2.52 2.38
C VAL A 57 -14.45 -3.24 3.12
N ALA A 58 -14.85 -4.42 2.64
CA ALA A 58 -15.91 -5.22 3.25
C ALA A 58 -15.53 -5.67 4.67
N PHE A 59 -14.28 -6.08 4.89
CA PHE A 59 -13.77 -6.46 6.20
C PHE A 59 -13.80 -5.29 7.20
N ASN A 60 -13.38 -4.10 6.77
CA ASN A 60 -13.29 -2.93 7.66
C ASN A 60 -14.64 -2.22 7.88
N ARG A 61 -15.64 -2.42 7.02
CA ARG A 61 -16.93 -1.72 7.07
C ARG A 61 -17.72 -1.91 8.37
N PRO A 62 -17.80 -3.12 8.97
CA PRO A 62 -18.55 -3.33 10.22
C PRO A 62 -17.83 -2.81 11.46
N ASN A 63 -16.54 -2.44 11.36
CA ASN A 63 -15.78 -1.96 12.51
C ASN A 63 -16.39 -0.64 13.02
N PRO A 64 -16.74 -0.53 14.32
CA PRO A 64 -17.28 0.70 14.90
C PRO A 64 -16.29 1.86 14.89
N GLN A 65 -14.99 1.60 14.74
CA GLN A 65 -13.97 2.63 14.58
C GLN A 65 -14.11 3.31 13.20
N SER A 66 -14.72 4.50 13.20
CA SER A 66 -14.95 5.28 11.97
C SER A 66 -13.67 5.83 11.33
N HIS A 67 -12.58 5.99 12.09
CA HIS A 67 -11.32 6.56 11.62
C HIS A 67 -10.09 5.83 12.20
N SER A 68 -9.13 5.49 11.34
CA SER A 68 -7.87 4.87 11.75
C SER A 68 -7.02 5.81 12.62
N GLY A 69 -6.04 5.26 13.34
CA GLY A 69 -5.06 6.05 14.08
C GLY A 69 -4.31 7.03 13.17
N ILE A 70 -3.84 6.54 12.02
CA ILE A 70 -3.19 7.34 10.97
C ILE A 70 -4.11 8.48 10.52
N TRP A 71 -5.39 8.22 10.28
CA TRP A 71 -6.32 9.29 9.92
C TRP A 71 -6.40 10.38 10.99
N ARG A 72 -6.49 10.02 12.28
CA ARG A 72 -6.53 11.00 13.37
C ARG A 72 -5.21 11.78 13.47
N ASP A 73 -4.09 11.11 13.27
CA ASP A 73 -2.78 11.76 13.26
C ASP A 73 -2.66 12.82 12.15
N LEU A 74 -3.18 12.52 10.95
CA LEU A 74 -3.14 13.43 9.81
C LEU A 74 -4.23 14.51 9.87
N ALA A 75 -5.50 14.12 9.98
CA ALA A 75 -6.64 15.02 9.83
C ALA A 75 -6.86 15.90 11.07
N VAL A 76 -6.65 15.35 12.28
CA VAL A 76 -6.92 16.05 13.55
C VAL A 76 -5.65 16.64 14.14
N ARG A 77 -4.61 15.81 14.34
CA ARG A 77 -3.38 16.22 15.04
C ARG A 77 -2.37 16.93 14.13
N LYS A 78 -2.58 16.90 12.81
CA LYS A 78 -1.69 17.52 11.80
C LYS A 78 -0.24 17.07 11.94
N ARG A 79 -0.01 15.81 12.35
CA ARG A 79 1.33 15.25 12.43
C ARG A 79 1.88 15.04 11.04
N ARG A 80 3.19 15.24 10.89
CA ARG A 80 3.91 14.82 9.70
C ARG A 80 3.70 13.32 9.47
N THR A 81 3.54 12.92 8.22
CA THR A 81 3.38 11.52 7.84
C THR A 81 4.59 10.72 8.29
N ALA A 82 4.37 9.48 8.77
CA ALA A 82 5.44 8.54 9.07
C ALA A 82 5.97 7.84 7.79
N VAL A 83 5.81 8.49 6.64
CA VAL A 83 6.06 7.90 5.32
C VAL A 83 7.53 7.53 5.16
N ASP A 84 8.44 8.36 5.67
CA ASP A 84 9.88 8.08 5.65
C ASP A 84 10.21 6.80 6.40
N ALA A 85 9.58 6.57 7.56
CA ALA A 85 9.83 5.38 8.37
C ALA A 85 9.26 4.09 7.76
N GLN A 86 8.17 4.18 6.98
CA GLN A 86 7.47 3.01 6.44
C GLN A 86 7.86 2.70 4.99
N MET A 87 8.03 3.73 4.16
CA MET A 87 8.18 3.58 2.70
C MET A 87 9.63 3.67 2.23
N LYS A 88 10.51 4.38 2.96
CA LYS A 88 11.91 4.52 2.57
C LYS A 88 12.63 3.18 2.48
N ILE A 89 12.29 2.24 3.38
CA ILE A 89 12.88 0.90 3.37
C ILE A 89 12.66 0.18 2.03
N PHE A 90 11.47 0.29 1.43
CA PHE A 90 11.17 -0.34 0.14
C PHE A 90 11.93 0.32 -1.00
N ALA A 91 12.04 1.66 -1.00
CA ALA A 91 12.83 2.37 -1.99
C ALA A 91 14.32 2.04 -1.90
N ASP A 92 14.88 2.00 -0.69
CA ASP A 92 16.29 1.69 -0.45
C ASP A 92 16.62 0.23 -0.83
N ILE A 93 15.73 -0.72 -0.54
CA ILE A 93 15.89 -2.11 -0.98
C ILE A 93 15.77 -2.18 -2.51
N GLY A 94 14.80 -1.47 -3.09
CA GLY A 94 14.60 -1.42 -4.53
C GLY A 94 15.85 -0.93 -5.27
N ASP A 95 16.52 0.11 -4.74
CA ASP A 95 17.79 0.61 -5.27
C ASP A 95 18.90 -0.45 -5.28
N ARG A 96 19.04 -1.24 -4.20
CA ARG A 96 20.05 -2.30 -4.12
C ARG A 96 19.83 -3.43 -5.14
N HIS A 97 18.57 -3.68 -5.52
CA HIS A 97 18.19 -4.75 -6.44
C HIS A 97 17.82 -4.27 -7.84
N CYS A 98 18.07 -2.99 -8.16
CA CYS A 98 17.71 -2.39 -9.45
C CYS A 98 16.20 -2.52 -9.79
N ILE A 99 15.35 -2.45 -8.77
CA ILE A 99 13.89 -2.49 -8.87
C ILE A 99 13.36 -1.06 -8.89
N PRO A 100 12.73 -0.60 -9.99
CA PRO A 100 12.13 0.74 -10.02
C PRO A 100 10.95 0.83 -9.03
N CYS A 101 11.04 1.76 -8.08
CA CYS A 101 9.97 2.08 -7.12
C CYS A 101 9.29 3.42 -7.48
N SER A 102 8.74 3.51 -8.69
CA SER A 102 8.22 4.74 -9.28
C SER A 102 6.95 5.28 -8.60
N ALA A 103 6.13 4.41 -8.01
CA ALA A 103 4.96 4.80 -7.23
C ALA A 103 5.32 5.15 -5.78
N THR A 104 6.34 4.48 -5.23
CA THR A 104 6.79 4.70 -3.85
C THR A 104 7.60 5.99 -3.70
N ARG A 105 8.50 6.30 -4.65
CA ARG A 105 9.42 7.45 -4.57
C ARG A 105 8.73 8.81 -4.41
N PRO A 106 7.67 9.14 -5.16
CA PRO A 106 6.98 10.42 -4.98
C PRO A 106 6.43 10.64 -3.58
N LEU A 107 6.20 9.58 -2.79
CA LEU A 107 5.73 9.68 -1.41
C LEU A 107 6.83 10.11 -0.42
N LEU A 108 8.10 10.01 -0.83
CA LEU A 108 9.28 10.34 -0.03
C LEU A 108 9.83 11.74 -0.35
N GLU A 109 9.35 12.35 -1.44
CA GLU A 109 9.65 13.75 -1.72
C GLU A 109 8.96 14.62 -0.66
N PRO A 110 9.66 15.61 -0.05
CA PRO A 110 8.98 16.58 0.80
C PRO A 110 7.88 17.30 0.00
N ASP A 111 6.79 17.68 0.67
CA ASP A 111 5.64 18.36 0.07
C ASP A 111 6.11 19.46 -0.90
N ARG A 112 5.68 19.37 -2.16
CA ARG A 112 5.87 20.41 -3.19
C ARG A 112 4.96 21.60 -2.92
#